data_AF-A0A6P3HR85-F1
#
_entry.id   AF-A0A6P3HR85-F1
#
_cell.length_a   1.000
_cell.length_b   1.000
_cell.length_c   1.000
_cell.angle_alpha   90.00
_cell.angle_beta   90.00
_cell.angle_gamma   90.00
#
_symmetry.space_group_name_H-M   'P 1'
#
loop_
_entity.id
_entity.type
_entity.pdbx_description
1 polymer ?
#
loop_
_entity_poly.entity_id
_entity_poly.type
_entity_poly.pdbx_seq_one_letter_code
_entity_poly.pdbx_strand_id
1 'polypeptide(L)'
;MLSRCGRRLLHVLGLSFPLLTGRPLFLFPHRFMKPQVVFVLGGPGAGKGTQCARIVEKYGYTHLSAGELLRDERKNPDSQYGELIEKYIKDGKIVPVEITISLLRREMDQTMAANAQKNKFLIDGFPRNQDNLQGWNKTMDGKADVSFVLFFDCNNEICIERCLERE
;
A
#
# COMPACT_ATOMS: atom_id res chain seq x y z
N MET A 1 -59.63 25.76 36.00
CA MET A 1 -58.30 25.83 36.63
C MET A 1 -57.27 26.10 35.53
N LEU A 2 -56.73 27.33 35.51
CA LEU A 2 -55.44 27.86 34.98
C LEU A 2 -54.86 27.29 33.66
N SER A 3 -54.29 28.03 32.69
CA SER A 3 -54.12 29.46 32.39
C SER A 3 -53.45 29.54 30.99
N ARG A 4 -53.62 30.67 30.29
CA ARG A 4 -53.15 30.97 28.92
C ARG A 4 -51.64 31.18 28.81
N CYS A 5 -51.05 30.85 27.65
CA CYS A 5 -49.98 31.61 26.97
C CYS A 5 -49.83 31.01 25.55
N GLY A 6 -49.84 31.67 24.39
CA GLY A 6 -49.55 33.05 24.04
C GLY A 6 -48.47 33.08 22.93
N ARG A 7 -48.89 32.98 21.65
CA ARG A 7 -48.24 33.39 20.37
C ARG A 7 -46.71 33.40 20.24
N ARG A 8 -46.19 32.82 19.13
CA ARG A 8 -45.62 33.60 18.00
C ARG A 8 -45.33 32.70 16.79
N LEU A 9 -46.02 32.97 15.70
CA LEU A 9 -45.70 32.49 14.35
C LEU A 9 -44.68 33.46 13.76
N LEU A 10 -43.45 33.01 13.48
CA LEU A 10 -42.51 33.76 12.65
C LEU A 10 -42.76 33.38 11.19
N HIS A 11 -43.32 34.30 10.41
CA HIS A 11 -43.29 34.23 8.96
C HIS A 11 -41.92 34.73 8.50
N VAL A 12 -41.08 33.83 7.99
CA VAL A 12 -39.93 34.19 7.16
C VAL A 12 -40.03 33.38 5.87
N LEU A 13 -40.38 34.09 4.79
CA LEU A 13 -40.09 33.82 3.38
C LEU A 13 -39.83 32.34 2.99
N GLY A 14 -40.90 31.63 2.64
CA GLY A 14 -41.00 31.06 1.29
C GLY A 14 -40.22 29.78 0.92
N LEU A 15 -39.76 28.93 1.86
CA LEU A 15 -39.31 27.57 1.51
C LEU A 15 -39.79 26.54 2.54
N SER A 16 -40.66 25.62 2.10
CA SER A 16 -41.05 24.44 2.86
C SER A 16 -39.93 23.41 2.81
N PHE A 17 -39.28 23.16 3.94
CA PHE A 17 -38.46 21.97 4.15
C PHE A 17 -39.26 20.95 4.97
N PRO A 18 -39.35 19.68 4.55
CA PRO A 18 -39.96 18.67 5.40
C PRO A 18 -39.09 18.48 6.65
N LEU A 19 -39.75 18.48 7.82
CA LEU A 19 -39.17 17.96 9.06
C LEU A 19 -38.94 16.45 8.86
N LEU A 20 -37.74 16.07 8.41
CA LEU A 20 -37.28 14.70 8.55
C LEU A 20 -36.83 14.52 9.99
N THR A 21 -37.67 13.79 10.73
CA THR A 21 -37.40 13.27 12.06
C THR A 21 -36.12 12.45 12.06
N GLY A 22 -35.37 12.59 13.15
CA GLY A 22 -33.97 12.20 13.23
C GLY A 22 -33.67 10.73 12.94
N ARG A 23 -32.56 10.53 12.22
CA ARG A 23 -31.42 9.79 12.76
C ARG A 23 -30.21 10.67 12.61
N PRO A 24 -29.31 10.79 13.60
CA PRO A 24 -28.00 11.36 13.31
C PRO A 24 -27.41 10.49 12.21
N LEU A 25 -27.16 11.09 11.05
CA LEU A 25 -26.21 10.53 10.11
C LEU A 25 -24.90 10.57 10.88
N PHE A 26 -24.62 9.51 11.65
CA PHE A 26 -23.25 9.20 12.01
C PHE A 26 -22.56 9.09 10.66
N LEU A 27 -21.92 10.18 10.26
CA LEU A 27 -20.81 10.13 9.33
C LEU A 27 -19.85 9.21 10.07
N PHE A 28 -19.94 7.90 9.81
CA PHE A 28 -18.88 7.00 10.21
C PHE A 28 -17.64 7.66 9.59
N PRO A 29 -16.68 8.14 10.40
CA PRO A 29 -15.43 8.58 9.81
C PRO A 29 -15.00 7.39 8.96
N HIS A 30 -14.76 7.61 7.66
CA HIS A 30 -14.17 6.56 6.83
C HIS A 30 -13.01 6.04 7.67
N ARG A 31 -13.18 4.83 8.21
CA ARG A 31 -12.18 4.20 9.06
C ARG A 31 -11.01 4.09 8.10
N PHE A 32 -9.98 4.92 8.28
CA PHE A 32 -8.83 4.93 7.38
C PHE A 32 -8.36 3.49 7.30
N MET A 33 -8.63 2.86 6.15
CA MET A 33 -8.35 1.44 5.99
C MET A 33 -6.84 1.34 5.96
N LYS A 34 -6.26 0.53 6.85
CA LYS A 34 -4.83 0.27 6.81
C LYS A 34 -4.50 -0.53 5.54
N PRO A 35 -3.36 -0.26 4.89
CA PRO A 35 -2.79 -1.15 3.88
C PRO A 35 -2.70 -2.57 4.43
N GLN A 36 -3.23 -3.53 3.67
CA GLN A 36 -3.08 -4.96 3.89
C GLN A 36 -1.98 -5.47 2.98
N VAL A 37 -0.92 -5.99 3.56
CA VAL A 37 0.31 -6.35 2.86
C VAL A 37 0.49 -7.86 2.85
N VAL A 38 0.83 -8.40 1.68
CA VAL A 38 1.33 -9.77 1.53
C VAL A 38 2.75 -9.68 0.97
N PHE A 39 3.72 -10.20 1.71
CA PHE A 39 5.08 -10.32 1.17
C PHE A 39 5.17 -11.51 0.24
N VAL A 40 5.79 -11.30 -0.92
CA VAL A 40 6.03 -12.34 -1.93
C VAL A 40 7.52 -12.63 -1.97
N LEU A 41 7.89 -13.81 -1.51
CA LEU A 41 9.28 -14.24 -1.37
C LEU A 41 9.58 -15.41 -2.31
N GLY A 42 10.86 -15.59 -2.64
CA GLY A 42 11.35 -16.65 -3.52
C GLY A 42 12.53 -16.19 -4.36
N GLY A 43 13.33 -17.13 -4.84
CA GLY A 43 14.52 -16.85 -5.66
C GLY A 43 14.21 -16.17 -7.00
N PRO A 44 15.22 -15.57 -7.67
CA PRO A 44 15.09 -15.22 -9.09
C PRO A 44 14.73 -16.48 -9.89
N GLY A 45 13.91 -16.35 -10.95
CA GLY A 45 13.43 -17.51 -11.72
C GLY A 45 12.28 -18.32 -11.09
N ALA A 46 11.94 -18.11 -9.81
CA ALA A 46 10.87 -18.84 -9.13
C ALA A 46 9.43 -18.53 -9.64
N GLY A 47 9.26 -17.55 -10.53
CA GLY A 47 7.96 -17.24 -11.15
C GLY A 47 7.09 -16.23 -10.40
N LYS A 48 7.63 -15.54 -9.37
CA LYS A 48 6.91 -14.56 -8.54
C LYS A 48 6.11 -13.53 -9.35
N GLY A 49 6.77 -12.81 -10.26
CA GLY A 49 6.13 -11.76 -11.07
C GLY A 49 4.93 -12.25 -11.89
N THR A 50 5.03 -13.44 -12.48
CA THR A 50 3.92 -14.06 -13.24
C THR A 50 2.72 -14.33 -12.33
N GLN A 51 2.95 -14.81 -11.11
CA GLN A 51 1.86 -15.10 -10.17
C GLN A 51 1.32 -13.82 -9.54
N CYS A 52 2.16 -12.82 -9.25
CA CYS A 52 1.72 -11.50 -8.82
C CYS A 52 0.75 -10.88 -9.82
N ALA A 53 1.05 -10.92 -11.13
CA ALA A 53 0.16 -10.40 -12.17
C ALA A 53 -1.22 -11.08 -12.16
N ARG A 54 -1.25 -12.42 -12.01
CA ARG A 54 -2.51 -13.17 -11.88
C ARG A 54 -3.29 -12.81 -10.63
N ILE A 55 -2.61 -12.59 -9.50
CA ILE A 55 -3.27 -12.20 -8.24
C ILE A 55 -3.85 -10.78 -8.35
N VAL A 56 -3.13 -9.86 -9.00
CA VAL A 56 -3.63 -8.50 -9.29
C VAL A 56 -4.92 -8.56 -10.09
N GLU A 57 -4.92 -9.30 -11.20
CA GLU A 57 -6.08 -9.44 -12.09
C GLU A 57 -7.28 -10.08 -11.37
N LYS A 58 -7.05 -11.19 -10.67
CA LYS A 58 -8.13 -11.99 -10.07
C LYS A 58 -8.67 -11.44 -8.76
N TYR A 59 -7.82 -10.83 -7.93
CA TYR A 59 -8.17 -10.46 -6.55
C TYR A 59 -8.05 -8.95 -6.28
N GLY A 60 -7.68 -8.15 -7.30
CA GLY A 60 -7.68 -6.70 -7.24
C GLY A 60 -6.56 -6.07 -6.41
N TYR A 61 -5.51 -6.83 -6.08
CA TYR A 61 -4.32 -6.34 -5.38
C TYR A 61 -3.57 -5.30 -6.22
N THR A 62 -2.74 -4.49 -5.56
CA THR A 62 -1.73 -3.65 -6.19
C THR A 62 -0.37 -4.32 -5.99
N HIS A 63 0.37 -4.56 -7.08
CA HIS A 63 1.70 -5.15 -7.00
C HIS A 63 2.77 -4.07 -6.91
N LEU A 64 3.61 -4.14 -5.88
CA LEU A 64 4.75 -3.27 -5.65
C LEU A 64 6.02 -4.10 -5.68
N SER A 65 6.87 -3.85 -6.67
CA SER A 65 8.20 -4.48 -6.78
C SER A 65 9.24 -3.56 -6.17
N ALA A 66 9.83 -3.93 -5.03
CA ALA A 66 10.85 -3.10 -4.37
C ALA A 66 12.05 -2.82 -5.29
N GLY A 67 12.43 -3.80 -6.12
CA GLY A 67 13.50 -3.64 -7.09
C GLY A 67 13.16 -2.65 -8.22
N GLU A 68 11.90 -2.57 -8.62
CA GLU A 68 11.43 -1.60 -9.62
C GLU A 68 11.39 -0.20 -9.04
N LEU A 69 10.80 -0.02 -7.85
CA LEU A 69 10.79 1.26 -7.14
C LEU A 69 12.20 1.83 -6.95
N LEU A 70 13.16 0.99 -6.57
CA LEU A 70 14.56 1.42 -6.45
C LEU A 70 15.17 1.82 -7.80
N ARG A 71 14.88 1.08 -8.89
CA ARG A 71 15.39 1.42 -10.22
C ARG A 71 14.78 2.70 -10.77
N ASP A 72 13.53 2.97 -10.47
CA ASP A 72 12.83 4.18 -10.91
C ASP A 72 13.27 5.39 -10.09
N GLU A 73 13.39 5.23 -8.77
CA GLU A 73 13.94 6.27 -7.88
C GLU A 73 15.39 6.64 -8.27
N ARG A 74 16.16 5.66 -8.77
CA ARG A 74 17.51 5.89 -9.32
C ARG A 74 17.50 6.69 -10.62
N LYS A 75 16.51 6.47 -11.50
CA LYS A 75 16.40 7.16 -12.80
C LYS A 75 15.83 8.57 -12.66
N ASN A 76 15.18 8.87 -11.53
CA ASN A 76 14.59 10.17 -11.28
C ASN A 76 15.70 11.23 -11.02
N PRO A 77 15.86 12.24 -11.88
CA PRO A 77 16.90 13.27 -11.72
C PRO A 77 16.69 14.14 -10.47
N ASP A 78 15.46 14.22 -9.95
CA ASP A 78 15.12 15.00 -8.77
C ASP A 78 15.22 14.17 -7.46
N SER A 79 15.69 12.92 -7.55
CA SER A 79 15.79 12.03 -6.41
C SER A 79 16.98 12.35 -5.51
N GLN A 80 16.70 12.60 -4.23
CA GLN A 80 17.73 12.69 -3.19
C GLN A 80 18.47 11.36 -2.92
N TYR A 81 17.93 10.23 -3.39
CA TYR A 81 18.49 8.89 -3.16
C TYR A 81 19.15 8.29 -4.40
N GLY A 82 19.07 8.95 -5.56
CA GLY A 82 19.43 8.34 -6.84
C GLY A 82 20.87 7.81 -6.88
N GLU A 83 21.85 8.67 -6.57
CA GLU A 83 23.27 8.30 -6.54
C GLU A 83 23.58 7.20 -5.51
N LEU A 84 22.94 7.29 -4.34
CA LEU A 84 23.13 6.31 -3.26
C LEU A 84 22.61 4.93 -3.72
N ILE A 85 21.39 4.88 -4.27
CA ILE A 85 20.81 3.64 -4.79
C ILE A 85 21.68 3.07 -5.91
N GLU A 86 22.18 3.90 -6.83
CA GLU A 86 23.05 3.46 -7.91
C GLU A 86 24.30 2.75 -7.39
N LYS A 87 24.98 3.33 -6.41
CA LYS A 87 26.18 2.75 -5.79
C LYS A 87 25.91 1.36 -5.20
N TYR A 88 24.85 1.22 -4.41
CA TYR A 88 24.53 -0.06 -3.76
C TYR A 88 24.13 -1.14 -4.78
N ILE A 89 23.33 -0.78 -5.80
CA ILE A 89 22.91 -1.73 -6.84
C ILE A 89 24.10 -2.20 -7.67
N LYS A 90 25.01 -1.29 -8.08
CA LYS A 90 26.21 -1.67 -8.84
C LYS A 90 27.13 -2.60 -8.05
N ASP A 91 27.24 -2.39 -6.74
CA ASP A 91 28.04 -3.23 -5.84
C ASP A 91 27.37 -4.57 -5.49
N GLY A 92 26.15 -4.84 -5.97
CA GLY A 92 25.37 -6.02 -5.56
C GLY A 92 24.98 -6.02 -4.08
N LYS A 93 24.97 -4.86 -3.42
CA LYS A 93 24.66 -4.69 -2.00
C LYS A 93 23.18 -4.40 -1.77
N ILE A 94 22.70 -4.71 -0.57
CA ILE A 94 21.34 -4.36 -0.14
C ILE A 94 21.29 -2.85 0.16
N VAL A 95 20.39 -2.14 -0.53
CA VAL A 95 20.10 -0.71 -0.27
C VAL A 95 19.59 -0.56 1.17
N PRO A 96 19.95 0.51 1.90
CA PRO A 96 19.44 0.77 3.24
C PRO A 96 17.92 0.59 3.34
N VAL A 97 17.49 -0.10 4.40
CA VAL A 97 16.10 -0.54 4.57
C VAL A 97 15.14 0.65 4.60
N GLU A 98 15.54 1.76 5.21
CA GLU A 98 14.74 2.98 5.39
C GLU A 98 14.32 3.57 4.05
N ILE A 99 15.22 3.54 3.05
CA ILE A 99 14.92 4.03 1.69
C ILE A 99 13.89 3.11 1.04
N THR A 100 14.06 1.80 1.15
CA THR A 100 13.11 0.86 0.53
C THR A 100 11.72 0.96 1.17
N ILE A 101 11.65 1.10 2.50
CA ILE A 101 10.38 1.29 3.21
C ILE A 101 9.73 2.63 2.83
N SER A 102 10.50 3.71 2.71
CA SER A 102 9.94 5.02 2.38
C SER A 102 9.32 5.02 0.98
N LEU A 103 9.95 4.37 0.00
CA LEU A 103 9.41 4.19 -1.35
C LEU A 103 8.14 3.34 -1.34
N LEU A 104 8.15 2.18 -0.68
CA LEU A 104 6.97 1.32 -0.56
C LEU A 104 5.80 2.05 0.11
N ARG A 105 6.07 2.79 1.18
CA ARG A 105 5.06 3.57 1.88
C ARG A 105 4.49 4.68 1.00
N ARG A 106 5.34 5.43 0.30
CA ARG A 106 4.92 6.49 -0.63
C ARG A 106 3.95 5.95 -1.67
N GLU A 107 4.25 4.80 -2.28
CA GLU A 107 3.38 4.20 -3.29
C GLU A 107 2.06 3.67 -2.71
N MET A 108 2.08 3.06 -1.51
CA MET A 108 0.84 2.68 -0.84
C MET A 108 -0.04 3.89 -0.54
N ASP A 109 0.55 4.95 0.02
CA ASP A 109 -0.16 6.18 0.37
C ASP A 109 -0.77 6.86 -0.88
N GLN A 110 0.00 6.97 -1.97
CA GLN A 110 -0.47 7.53 -3.25
C GLN A 110 -1.59 6.69 -3.87
N THR A 111 -1.44 5.36 -3.89
CA THR A 111 -2.44 4.43 -4.41
C THR A 111 -3.77 4.58 -3.66
N MET A 112 -3.71 4.66 -2.32
CA MET A 112 -4.90 4.77 -1.48
C MET A 112 -5.52 6.17 -1.51
N ALA A 113 -4.71 7.21 -1.69
CA ALA A 113 -5.21 8.57 -1.91
C ALA A 113 -5.99 8.68 -3.23
N ALA A 114 -5.51 8.03 -4.30
CA ALA A 114 -6.20 7.99 -5.58
C ALA A 114 -7.48 7.12 -5.53
N ASN A 115 -7.46 6.03 -4.79
CA ASN A 115 -8.63 5.17 -4.58
C ASN A 115 -8.57 4.47 -3.21
N ALA A 116 -9.41 4.90 -2.27
CA ALA A 116 -9.43 4.37 -0.90
C ALA A 116 -9.78 2.86 -0.83
N GLN A 117 -10.38 2.27 -1.87
CA GLN A 117 -10.67 0.83 -1.94
C GLN A 117 -9.44 -0.01 -2.34
N LYS A 118 -8.37 0.61 -2.85
CA LYS A 118 -7.12 -0.06 -3.25
C LYS A 118 -6.15 -0.18 -2.07
N ASN A 119 -6.58 -0.89 -1.02
CA ASN A 119 -5.79 -1.05 0.21
C ASN A 119 -5.06 -2.40 0.32
N LYS A 120 -5.03 -3.23 -0.73
CA LYS A 120 -4.38 -4.55 -0.72
C LYS A 120 -3.12 -4.54 -1.58
N PHE A 121 -1.99 -4.92 -1.00
CA PHE A 121 -0.68 -4.81 -1.63
C PHE A 121 0.07 -6.13 -1.62
N LEU A 122 0.62 -6.51 -2.77
CA LEU A 122 1.65 -7.53 -2.89
C LEU A 122 3.00 -6.83 -2.95
N ILE A 123 3.91 -7.16 -2.04
CA ILE A 123 5.25 -6.60 -2.05
C ILE A 123 6.22 -7.72 -2.44
N ASP A 124 6.78 -7.63 -3.65
CA ASP A 124 7.83 -8.53 -4.16
C ASP A 124 9.21 -7.89 -3.98
N GLY A 125 10.21 -8.73 -3.71
CA GLY A 125 11.61 -8.33 -3.58
C GLY A 125 11.96 -7.65 -2.26
N PHE A 126 11.06 -7.70 -1.27
CA PHE A 126 11.23 -7.21 0.11
C PHE A 126 10.34 -8.01 1.07
N PRO A 127 10.78 -8.30 2.32
CA PRO A 127 12.13 -8.11 2.85
C PRO A 127 13.14 -9.11 2.26
N ARG A 128 14.40 -8.71 2.12
CA ARG A 128 15.47 -9.58 1.58
C ARG A 128 16.33 -10.26 2.64
N ASN A 129 16.32 -9.73 3.86
CA ASN A 129 17.06 -10.25 5.00
C ASN A 129 16.34 -9.88 6.31
N GLN A 130 16.88 -10.35 7.43
CA GLN A 130 16.29 -10.10 8.75
C GLN A 130 16.28 -8.61 9.10
N ASP A 131 17.32 -7.85 8.73
CA ASP A 131 17.41 -6.41 9.00
C ASP A 131 16.29 -5.64 8.27
N ASN A 132 15.95 -6.04 7.04
CA ASN A 132 14.82 -5.49 6.30
C ASN A 132 13.50 -5.71 7.05
N LEU A 133 13.28 -6.93 7.54
CA LEU A 133 12.07 -7.27 8.29
C LEU A 133 12.00 -6.50 9.62
N GLN A 134 13.11 -6.39 10.35
CA GLN A 134 13.17 -5.60 11.58
C GLN A 134 12.90 -4.12 11.32
N GLY A 135 13.51 -3.54 10.28
CA GLY A 135 13.26 -2.17 9.86
C GLY A 135 11.80 -1.93 9.49
N TRP A 136 11.16 -2.89 8.78
CA TRP A 136 9.74 -2.85 8.47
C TRP A 136 8.91 -2.85 9.74
N ASN A 137 9.11 -3.81 10.63
CA ASN A 137 8.34 -3.92 11.87
C ASN A 137 8.48 -2.65 12.71
N LYS A 138 9.67 -2.08 12.83
CA LYS A 138 9.88 -0.82 13.57
C LYS A 138 9.19 0.38 12.93
N THR A 139 9.23 0.48 11.59
CA THR A 139 8.80 1.69 10.87
C THR A 139 7.33 1.66 10.48
N MET A 140 6.80 0.47 10.18
CA MET A 140 5.45 0.25 9.67
C MET A 140 4.47 -0.25 10.73
N ASP A 141 4.90 -0.47 11.97
CA ASP A 141 4.00 -0.77 13.08
C ASP A 141 2.91 0.30 13.21
N GLY A 142 1.68 -0.17 13.39
CA GLY A 142 0.46 0.64 13.38
C GLY A 142 0.06 1.24 12.02
N LYS A 143 0.92 1.21 11.00
CA LYS A 143 0.70 1.86 9.69
C LYS A 143 0.23 0.92 8.60
N ALA A 144 0.67 -0.33 8.60
CA ALA A 144 0.24 -1.36 7.66
C ALA A 144 0.15 -2.71 8.38
N ASP A 145 -0.80 -3.54 7.97
CA ASP A 145 -0.96 -4.89 8.52
C ASP A 145 -0.42 -5.92 7.52
N VAL A 146 0.53 -6.75 7.94
CA VAL A 146 1.04 -7.86 7.13
C VAL A 146 0.11 -9.06 7.34
N SER A 147 -0.62 -9.45 6.31
CA SER A 147 -1.62 -10.53 6.40
C SER A 147 -0.96 -11.91 6.42
N PHE A 148 -0.04 -12.18 5.49
CA PHE A 148 0.72 -13.42 5.40
C PHE A 148 1.91 -13.26 4.44
N VAL A 149 2.74 -14.30 4.37
CA VAL A 149 3.85 -14.41 3.42
C VAL A 149 3.52 -15.50 2.40
N LEU A 150 3.71 -15.18 1.12
CA LEU A 150 3.62 -16.13 0.02
C LEU A 150 5.04 -16.48 -0.42
N PHE A 151 5.48 -17.71 -0.14
CA PHE A 151 6.83 -18.17 -0.48
C PHE A 151 6.80 -19.09 -1.70
N PHE A 152 7.46 -18.68 -2.77
CA PHE A 152 7.70 -19.48 -3.96
C PHE A 152 9.00 -20.26 -3.81
N ASP A 153 8.85 -21.54 -3.51
CA ASP A 153 9.94 -22.50 -3.51
C ASP A 153 10.10 -23.12 -4.90
N CYS A 154 11.33 -23.17 -5.38
CA CYS A 154 11.66 -23.69 -6.70
C CYS A 154 13.11 -24.18 -6.68
N ASN A 155 13.34 -25.35 -7.29
CA ASN A 155 14.68 -25.90 -7.37
C ASN A 155 15.66 -24.92 -8.06
N ASN A 156 16.90 -24.86 -7.57
CA ASN A 156 17.93 -23.93 -8.04
C ASN A 156 18.25 -24.15 -9.52
N GLU A 157 18.36 -25.39 -9.99
CA GLU A 157 18.65 -25.64 -11.41
C GLU A 157 17.55 -25.07 -12.31
N ILE A 158 16.27 -25.25 -11.92
CA ILE A 158 15.12 -24.70 -12.64
C ILE A 158 15.11 -23.17 -12.58
N CYS A 159 15.44 -22.58 -11.42
CA CYS A 159 15.54 -21.13 -11.28
C CYS A 159 16.60 -20.54 -12.21
N ILE A 160 17.77 -21.19 -12.29
CA ILE A 160 18.90 -20.79 -13.15
C ILE A 160 18.51 -20.90 -14.62
N GLU A 161 17.96 -22.04 -15.04
CA GLU A 161 17.49 -22.27 -16.41
C GLU A 161 16.53 -21.16 -16.86
N ARG A 162 15.49 -20.88 -16.06
CA ARG A 162 14.51 -19.82 -16.32
C ARG A 162 15.10 -18.40 -16.32
N CYS A 163 16.21 -18.19 -15.62
CA CYS A 163 16.91 -16.91 -15.63
C CYS A 163 17.71 -16.74 -16.92
N LEU A 164 18.39 -17.78 -17.38
CA LEU A 164 19.18 -17.77 -18.61
C LEU A 164 18.31 -17.65 -19.87
N GLU A 165 17.12 -18.24 -19.88
CA GLU A 165 16.17 -18.09 -21.01
C GLU A 165 15.61 -16.66 -21.19
N ARG A 166 15.82 -15.77 -20.21
CA ARG A 166 15.30 -14.39 -20.23
C ARG A 166 16.31 -13.36 -20.73
N GLU A 167 17.58 -13.73 -20.85
CA GLU A 167 18.67 -12.90 -21.40
C GLU A 167 18.91 -13.19 -22.88
#